data_AF-A0A7V9QA48-F1
#
_entry.id   AF-A0A7V9QA48-F1
#
_cell.length_a   1.000
_cell.length_b   1.000
_cell.length_c   1.000
_cell.angle_alpha   90.00
_cell.angle_beta   90.00
_cell.angle_gamma   90.00
#
_symmetry.space_group_name_H-M   'P 1'
#
loop_
_entity.id
_entity.type
_entity.pdbx_description
1 polymer ?
#
loop_
_entity_poly.entity_id
_entity_poly.type
_entity_poly.pdbx_seq_one_letter_code
_entity_poly.pdbx_strand_id
1 'polypeptide(L)'
;MVIDHHDPQDVLDPMFSDVRPVGAAATLFVEYLQSGCFLEMEATNPNHVQVATALMHGLHSETDGFIHAGKAEFGAAAFLSAFVEHALLERVMCVKKSRGTMDTIQASLAKRVIRGGLSVAGVGFVRWGDRDSVPQAADFLLTEDNVQTAIVYGLFQGSDGREFISGSLRTNNATLGVDSYLKRALGCDTRGKPYGGGRSRAGGFEIDLGFLSTARSDRSIREAKWVLYDHEIRKKIFLEAGLDETLDGGEAVNGHPAES
;
A
#
# COMPACT_ATOMS: atom_id res chain seq x y z
N MET A 1 -23.63 17.06 12.85
CA MET A 1 -24.16 16.73 11.51
C MET A 1 -23.35 15.56 10.99
N VAL A 2 -24.01 14.53 10.46
CA VAL A 2 -23.38 13.37 9.80
C VAL A 2 -23.89 13.31 8.36
N ILE A 3 -22.96 13.24 7.42
CA ILE A 3 -23.23 13.03 5.99
C ILE A 3 -22.31 11.89 5.58
N ASP A 4 -22.86 10.73 5.28
CA ASP A 4 -22.07 9.52 5.01
C ASP A 4 -22.80 8.59 4.03
N HIS A 5 -22.06 7.70 3.40
CA HIS A 5 -22.57 6.68 2.51
C HIS A 5 -22.41 5.25 3.04
N HIS A 6 -21.70 5.09 4.15
CA HIS A 6 -21.58 3.82 4.87
C HIS A 6 -22.83 3.49 5.67
N ASP A 7 -23.03 2.20 5.97
CA ASP A 7 -24.10 1.78 6.87
C ASP A 7 -24.01 2.49 8.22
N PRO A 8 -25.14 2.96 8.79
CA PRO A 8 -25.14 3.64 10.08
C PRO A 8 -24.46 2.78 11.15
N GLN A 9 -23.45 3.34 11.79
CA GLN A 9 -22.90 2.76 13.01
C GLN A 9 -23.69 3.35 14.18
N ASP A 10 -24.31 2.50 15.02
CA ASP A 10 -25.13 2.86 16.20
C ASP A 10 -24.34 3.57 17.34
N VAL A 11 -23.27 4.27 16.99
CA VAL A 11 -22.29 4.85 17.91
C VAL A 11 -22.55 6.34 18.16
N LEU A 12 -23.29 7.02 17.28
CA LEU A 12 -23.49 8.47 17.31
C LEU A 12 -24.98 8.84 17.22
N ASP A 13 -25.41 9.83 18.00
CA ASP A 13 -26.77 10.44 17.94
C ASP A 13 -26.68 11.92 17.50
N PRO A 14 -26.50 12.20 16.20
CA PRO A 14 -26.35 13.55 15.70
C PRO A 14 -27.70 14.26 15.49
N MET A 15 -27.76 15.56 15.78
CA MET A 15 -28.95 16.39 15.52
C MET A 15 -29.39 16.45 14.03
N PHE A 16 -28.47 16.20 13.10
CA PHE A 16 -28.72 16.18 11.66
C PHE A 16 -27.94 15.02 11.04
N SER A 17 -28.62 14.17 10.29
CA SER A 17 -28.05 12.99 9.62
C SER A 17 -28.64 12.85 8.22
N ASP A 18 -27.78 12.74 7.20
CA ASP A 18 -28.12 12.23 5.87
C ASP A 18 -27.16 11.07 5.56
N VAL A 19 -27.66 9.85 5.68
CA VAL A 19 -26.90 8.63 5.41
C VAL A 19 -27.64 7.82 4.36
N ARG A 20 -27.01 7.63 3.19
CA ARG A 20 -27.62 6.97 2.04
C ARG A 20 -26.62 6.07 1.32
N PRO A 21 -27.04 4.90 0.80
CA PRO A 21 -26.15 3.95 0.14
C PRO A 21 -25.77 4.40 -1.28
N VAL A 22 -24.92 5.42 -1.37
CA VAL A 22 -24.34 5.94 -2.61
C VAL A 22 -22.89 5.51 -2.77
N GLY A 23 -22.34 5.64 -3.98
CA GLY A 23 -20.98 5.18 -4.30
C GLY A 23 -19.88 6.04 -3.68
N ALA A 24 -20.18 7.27 -3.29
CA ALA A 24 -19.24 8.16 -2.62
C ALA A 24 -19.95 9.20 -1.74
N ALA A 25 -19.32 9.63 -0.65
CA ALA A 25 -19.81 10.75 0.15
C ALA A 25 -19.90 12.05 -0.69
N ALA A 26 -19.01 12.22 -1.66
CA ALA A 26 -19.02 13.34 -2.60
C ALA A 26 -20.34 13.44 -3.39
N THR A 27 -21.00 12.32 -3.70
CA THR A 27 -22.29 12.30 -4.40
C THR A 27 -23.35 13.12 -3.66
N LEU A 28 -23.42 12.97 -2.33
CA LEU A 28 -24.39 13.66 -1.46
C LEU A 28 -24.20 15.18 -1.53
N PHE A 29 -22.96 15.64 -1.45
CA PHE A 29 -22.63 17.06 -1.53
C PHE A 29 -22.97 17.66 -2.91
N VAL A 30 -22.73 16.91 -3.99
CA VAL A 30 -23.07 17.38 -5.33
C VAL A 30 -24.57 17.51 -5.52
N GLU A 31 -25.36 16.58 -4.99
CA GLU A 31 -26.83 16.70 -5.03
C GLU A 31 -27.32 17.96 -4.29
N TYR A 32 -26.71 18.31 -3.15
CA TYR A 32 -27.05 19.57 -2.47
C TYR A 32 -26.66 20.80 -3.31
N LEU A 33 -25.52 20.78 -4.00
CA LEU A 33 -25.14 21.87 -4.90
C LEU A 33 -26.08 21.98 -6.10
N GLN A 34 -26.49 20.85 -6.68
CA GLN A 34 -27.45 20.78 -7.79
C GLN A 34 -28.82 21.33 -7.43
N SER A 35 -29.23 21.22 -6.15
CA SER A 35 -30.50 21.78 -5.68
C SER A 35 -30.58 23.30 -5.85
N GLY A 36 -29.43 23.99 -5.93
CA GLY A 36 -29.35 25.46 -5.98
C GLY A 36 -29.87 26.15 -4.72
N CYS A 37 -30.27 25.42 -3.68
CA CYS A 37 -30.90 26.00 -2.48
C CYS A 37 -29.90 26.74 -1.58
N PHE A 38 -28.61 26.42 -1.67
CA PHE A 38 -27.59 26.94 -0.74
C PHE A 38 -26.44 27.66 -1.43
N LEU A 39 -26.08 27.24 -2.64
CA LEU A 39 -24.97 27.79 -3.41
C LEU A 39 -25.20 27.58 -4.89
N GLU A 40 -25.15 28.67 -5.67
CA GLU A 40 -25.07 28.59 -7.13
C GLU A 40 -23.59 28.52 -7.54
N MET A 41 -23.24 27.47 -8.28
CA MET A 41 -21.87 27.24 -8.73
C MET A 41 -21.54 28.15 -9.91
N GLU A 42 -20.30 28.68 -9.91
CA GLU A 42 -19.82 29.61 -10.93
C GLU A 42 -18.42 29.19 -11.37
N ALA A 43 -18.21 28.98 -12.67
CA ALA A 43 -16.92 28.56 -13.21
C ALA A 43 -15.83 29.65 -13.09
N THR A 44 -16.23 30.92 -12.88
CA THR A 44 -15.32 32.05 -12.70
C THR A 44 -14.88 32.24 -11.25
N ASN A 45 -15.54 31.60 -10.29
CA ASN A 45 -15.21 31.73 -8.87
C ASN A 45 -14.15 30.67 -8.49
N PRO A 46 -12.93 31.08 -8.09
CA PRO A 46 -11.85 30.13 -7.77
C PRO A 46 -12.20 29.15 -6.66
N ASN A 47 -13.01 29.56 -5.67
CA ASN A 47 -13.42 28.67 -4.58
C ASN A 47 -14.39 27.59 -5.08
N HIS A 48 -15.30 27.94 -5.99
CA HIS A 48 -16.24 26.99 -6.58
C HIS A 48 -15.50 25.96 -7.44
N VAL A 49 -14.53 26.42 -8.24
CA VAL A 49 -13.66 25.54 -9.03
C VAL A 49 -12.86 24.58 -8.16
N GLN A 50 -12.30 25.05 -7.04
CA GLN A 50 -11.57 24.20 -6.10
C GLN A 50 -12.48 23.16 -5.44
N VAL A 51 -13.67 23.55 -4.97
CA VAL A 51 -14.65 22.63 -4.38
C VAL A 51 -15.10 21.59 -5.41
N ALA A 52 -15.41 22.02 -6.64
CA ALA A 52 -15.80 21.11 -7.71
C ALA A 52 -14.69 20.10 -8.04
N THR A 53 -13.44 20.57 -8.10
CA THR A 53 -12.26 19.72 -8.35
C THR A 53 -12.03 18.71 -7.23
N ALA A 54 -12.20 19.13 -5.96
CA ALA A 54 -12.11 18.25 -4.80
C ALA A 54 -13.24 17.20 -4.78
N LEU A 55 -14.48 17.59 -5.06
CA LEU A 55 -15.62 16.67 -5.14
C LEU A 55 -15.45 15.66 -6.29
N MET A 56 -14.96 16.10 -7.45
CA MET A 56 -14.64 15.22 -8.57
C MET A 56 -13.56 14.19 -8.21
N HIS A 57 -12.52 14.62 -7.48
CA HIS A 57 -11.50 13.71 -6.97
C HIS A 57 -12.09 12.68 -5.99
N GLY A 58 -12.99 13.10 -5.08
CA GLY A 58 -13.68 12.21 -4.15
C GLY A 58 -14.52 11.15 -4.88
N LEU A 59 -15.34 11.57 -5.85
CA LEU A 59 -16.08 10.66 -6.73
C LEU A 59 -15.15 9.64 -7.39
N HIS A 60 -14.06 10.10 -8.02
CA HIS A 60 -13.13 9.22 -8.71
C HIS A 60 -12.43 8.23 -7.75
N SER A 61 -12.08 8.66 -6.54
CA SER A 61 -11.32 7.83 -5.58
C SER A 61 -12.18 6.78 -4.88
N GLU A 62 -13.39 7.13 -4.46
CA GLU A 62 -14.29 6.23 -3.73
C GLU A 62 -14.99 5.21 -4.63
N THR A 63 -15.12 5.52 -5.93
CA THR A 63 -15.78 4.65 -6.91
C THR A 63 -14.82 3.82 -7.77
N ASP A 64 -13.54 3.77 -7.40
CA ASP A 64 -12.46 3.11 -8.16
C ASP A 64 -12.43 3.55 -9.64
N GLY A 65 -12.28 4.87 -9.86
CA GLY A 65 -12.26 5.45 -11.20
C GLY A 65 -13.58 5.26 -11.96
N PHE A 66 -14.71 5.34 -11.26
CA PHE A 66 -16.07 5.11 -11.77
C PHE A 66 -16.39 3.66 -12.14
N ILE A 67 -15.53 2.68 -11.85
CA ILE A 67 -15.83 1.26 -12.05
C ILE A 67 -17.03 0.82 -11.19
N HIS A 68 -17.16 1.37 -9.98
CA HIS A 68 -18.24 1.09 -9.04
C HIS A 68 -19.28 2.23 -8.94
N ALA A 69 -19.28 3.15 -9.90
CA ALA A 69 -20.22 4.27 -9.92
C ALA A 69 -21.62 3.87 -10.39
N GLY A 70 -22.65 4.40 -9.73
CA GLY A 70 -24.04 4.29 -10.11
C GLY A 70 -24.54 5.53 -10.87
N LYS A 71 -25.85 5.57 -11.12
CA LYS A 71 -26.50 6.68 -11.83
C LYS A 71 -26.27 8.04 -11.14
N ALA A 72 -26.29 8.06 -9.81
CA ALA A 72 -26.11 9.28 -9.02
C ALA A 72 -24.69 9.84 -9.18
N GLU A 73 -23.66 8.99 -9.10
CA GLU A 73 -22.26 9.38 -9.28
C GLU A 73 -22.00 9.92 -10.69
N PHE A 74 -22.55 9.30 -11.74
CA PHE A 74 -22.42 9.81 -13.10
C PHE A 74 -23.14 11.15 -13.29
N GLY A 75 -24.32 11.31 -12.70
CA GLY A 75 -25.05 12.59 -12.71
C GLY A 75 -24.29 13.69 -11.98
N ALA A 76 -23.68 13.36 -10.83
CA ALA A 76 -22.85 14.27 -10.07
C ALA A 76 -21.59 14.69 -10.86
N ALA A 77 -20.89 13.73 -11.48
CA ALA A 77 -19.73 14.00 -12.31
C ALA A 77 -20.07 14.89 -13.51
N ALA A 78 -21.20 14.63 -14.19
CA ALA A 78 -21.67 15.43 -15.32
C ALA A 78 -22.00 16.89 -14.92
N PHE A 79 -22.50 17.11 -13.71
CA PHE A 79 -22.70 18.47 -13.20
C PHE A 79 -21.38 19.16 -12.88
N LEU A 80 -20.48 18.47 -12.19
CA LEU A 80 -19.19 19.03 -11.79
C LEU A 80 -18.28 19.34 -13.00
N SER A 81 -18.42 18.62 -14.12
CA SER A 81 -17.55 18.81 -15.29
C SER A 81 -17.57 20.23 -15.87
N ALA A 82 -18.61 21.03 -15.57
CA ALA A 82 -18.68 22.43 -15.97
C ALA A 82 -17.78 23.37 -15.13
N PHE A 83 -17.30 22.92 -13.97
CA PHE A 83 -16.61 23.76 -12.97
C PHE A 83 -15.21 23.25 -12.61
N VAL A 84 -14.86 22.02 -12.95
CA VAL A 84 -13.58 21.39 -12.56
C VAL A 84 -12.40 22.02 -13.30
N GLU A 85 -11.30 22.25 -12.58
CA GLU A 85 -10.00 22.57 -13.19
C GLU A 85 -9.26 21.26 -13.49
N HIS A 86 -9.30 20.81 -14.75
CA HIS A 86 -8.70 19.53 -15.16
C HIS A 86 -7.19 19.44 -14.86
N ALA A 87 -6.44 20.53 -15.06
CA ALA A 87 -5.00 20.55 -14.77
C ALA A 87 -4.70 20.38 -13.28
N LEU A 88 -5.55 20.93 -12.39
CA LEU A 88 -5.42 20.71 -10.96
C LEU A 88 -5.80 19.27 -10.60
N LEU A 89 -6.91 18.77 -11.12
CA LEU A 89 -7.34 17.39 -10.89
C LEU A 89 -6.27 16.38 -11.32
N GLU A 90 -5.68 16.56 -12.50
CA GLU A 90 -4.59 15.71 -13.00
C GLU A 90 -3.36 15.75 -12.07
N ARG A 91 -2.97 16.94 -11.59
CA ARG A 91 -1.87 17.07 -10.62
C ARG A 91 -2.16 16.37 -9.30
N VAL A 92 -3.41 16.39 -8.83
CA VAL A 92 -3.83 15.74 -7.58
C VAL A 92 -3.85 14.22 -7.76
N MET A 93 -4.36 13.73 -8.89
CA MET A 93 -4.43 12.29 -9.18
C MET A 93 -3.05 11.68 -9.49
N CYS A 94 -2.11 12.47 -10.01
CA CYS A 94 -0.79 11.97 -10.40
C CYS A 94 0.21 12.02 -9.23
N VAL A 95 0.38 10.90 -8.53
CA VAL A 95 1.41 10.76 -7.51
C VAL A 95 2.78 10.52 -8.17
N LYS A 96 3.60 11.57 -8.22
CA LYS A 96 5.00 11.46 -8.66
C LYS A 96 5.81 10.66 -7.64
N LYS A 97 6.59 9.68 -8.12
CA LYS A 97 7.49 8.88 -7.30
C LYS A 97 8.88 9.49 -7.28
N SER A 98 9.53 9.50 -6.11
CA SER A 98 10.93 9.93 -5.98
C SER A 98 11.85 8.95 -6.72
N ARG A 99 13.05 9.41 -7.10
CA ARG A 99 14.08 8.50 -7.64
C ARG A 99 14.37 7.33 -6.68
N GLY A 100 14.49 7.60 -5.37
CA GLY A 100 14.72 6.54 -4.38
C GLY A 100 13.57 5.54 -4.30
N THR A 101 12.33 5.97 -4.53
CA THR A 101 11.17 5.07 -4.66
C THR A 101 11.30 4.18 -5.89
N MET A 102 11.65 4.76 -7.04
CA MET A 102 11.85 4.00 -8.28
C MET A 102 13.00 2.99 -8.15
N ASP A 103 14.11 3.38 -7.54
CA ASP A 103 15.25 2.49 -7.28
C ASP A 103 14.85 1.34 -6.35
N THR A 104 13.99 1.60 -5.36
CA THR A 104 13.44 0.56 -4.47
C THR A 104 12.53 -0.41 -5.23
N ILE A 105 11.63 0.09 -6.08
CA ILE A 105 10.76 -0.76 -6.92
C ILE A 105 11.61 -1.63 -7.84
N GLN A 106 12.62 -1.05 -8.50
CA GLN A 106 13.55 -1.80 -9.34
C GLN A 106 14.27 -2.90 -8.54
N ALA A 107 14.79 -2.58 -7.36
CA ALA A 107 15.45 -3.56 -6.49
C ALA A 107 14.47 -4.66 -6.02
N SER A 108 13.22 -4.30 -5.76
CA SER A 108 12.16 -5.23 -5.36
C SER A 108 11.87 -6.22 -6.46
N LEU A 109 11.68 -5.74 -7.69
CA LEU A 109 11.49 -6.58 -8.87
C LEU A 109 12.71 -7.51 -9.07
N ALA A 110 13.92 -6.99 -8.99
CA ALA A 110 15.12 -7.80 -9.24
C ALA A 110 15.38 -8.89 -8.19
N LYS A 111 14.96 -8.68 -6.93
CA LYS A 111 15.30 -9.54 -5.79
C LYS A 111 14.10 -10.31 -5.21
N ARG A 112 12.91 -10.22 -5.83
CA ARG A 112 11.73 -10.93 -5.36
C ARG A 112 11.83 -12.43 -5.59
N VAL A 113 11.26 -13.18 -4.67
CA VAL A 113 10.97 -14.61 -4.83
C VAL A 113 9.46 -14.76 -4.74
N ILE A 114 8.86 -15.42 -5.73
CA ILE A 114 7.41 -15.65 -5.79
C ILE A 114 7.15 -17.15 -5.58
N ARG A 115 6.30 -17.48 -4.61
CA ARG A 115 5.84 -18.85 -4.35
C ARG A 115 4.35 -18.81 -3.98
N GLY A 116 3.52 -19.64 -4.60
CA GLY A 116 2.09 -19.74 -4.25
C GLY A 116 1.33 -18.41 -4.22
N GLY A 117 1.69 -17.45 -5.07
CA GLY A 117 1.09 -16.10 -5.09
C GLY A 117 1.59 -15.12 -4.02
N LEU A 118 2.57 -15.52 -3.20
CA LEU A 118 3.29 -14.67 -2.25
C LEU A 118 4.62 -14.20 -2.85
N SER A 119 4.75 -12.90 -3.06
CA SER A 119 5.96 -12.23 -3.55
C SER A 119 6.73 -11.59 -2.40
N VAL A 120 7.98 -12.00 -2.17
CA VAL A 120 8.81 -11.51 -1.05
C VAL A 120 10.10 -10.92 -1.58
N ALA A 121 10.39 -9.66 -1.26
CA ALA A 121 11.58 -8.96 -1.71
C ALA A 121 12.29 -8.19 -0.58
N GLY A 122 13.54 -8.57 -0.31
CA GLY A 122 14.47 -7.77 0.48
C GLY A 122 15.25 -6.82 -0.42
N VAL A 123 15.08 -5.51 -0.24
CA VAL A 123 15.68 -4.49 -1.14
C VAL A 123 17.11 -4.09 -0.76
N GLY A 124 17.54 -4.39 0.47
CA GLY A 124 18.83 -3.96 1.01
C GLY A 124 18.73 -2.68 1.81
N PHE A 125 19.77 -1.84 1.71
CA PHE A 125 19.84 -0.58 2.44
C PHE A 125 18.94 0.46 1.79
N VAL A 126 18.03 1.02 2.58
CA VAL A 126 17.15 2.10 2.17
C VAL A 126 17.48 3.33 2.99
N ARG A 127 17.61 4.48 2.31
CA ARG A 127 17.89 5.75 2.98
C ARG A 127 16.69 6.16 3.83
N TRP A 128 16.94 6.80 4.97
CA TRP A 128 15.88 7.29 5.85
C TRP A 128 14.84 8.16 5.12
N GLY A 129 15.31 9.06 4.25
CA GLY A 129 14.45 9.94 3.46
C GLY A 129 13.57 9.23 2.42
N ASP A 130 13.87 7.97 2.12
CA ASP A 130 13.11 7.14 1.18
C ASP A 130 12.30 6.04 1.89
N ARG A 131 12.04 6.14 3.21
CA ARG A 131 11.32 5.08 3.96
C ARG A 131 9.95 4.69 3.42
N ASP A 132 9.26 5.64 2.78
CA ASP A 132 7.95 5.40 2.18
C ASP A 132 8.07 4.65 0.83
N SER A 133 9.28 4.32 0.38
CA SER A 133 9.51 3.51 -0.82
C SER A 133 9.15 2.04 -0.63
N VAL A 134 9.30 1.50 0.59
CA VAL A 134 9.00 0.10 0.90
C VAL A 134 7.52 -0.23 0.76
N PRO A 135 6.57 0.52 1.39
CA PRO A 135 5.15 0.27 1.17
C PRO A 135 4.75 0.50 -0.29
N GLN A 136 5.29 1.53 -0.95
CA GLN A 136 5.01 1.79 -2.37
C GLN A 136 5.52 0.67 -3.29
N ALA A 137 6.65 0.05 -2.97
CA ALA A 137 7.16 -1.09 -3.70
C ALA A 137 6.31 -2.33 -3.48
N ALA A 138 5.81 -2.57 -2.26
CA ALA A 138 4.87 -3.65 -2.00
C ALA A 138 3.55 -3.46 -2.76
N ASP A 139 3.01 -2.23 -2.77
CA ASP A 139 1.82 -1.88 -3.58
C ASP A 139 2.08 -2.14 -5.07
N PHE A 140 3.27 -1.77 -5.59
CA PHE A 140 3.64 -2.03 -6.97
C PHE A 140 3.75 -3.53 -7.30
N LEU A 141 4.41 -4.33 -6.45
CA LEU A 141 4.50 -5.78 -6.66
C LEU A 141 3.13 -6.47 -6.64
N LEU A 142 2.15 -5.93 -5.90
CA LEU A 142 0.78 -6.46 -5.88
C LEU A 142 0.02 -6.25 -7.20
N THR A 143 0.53 -5.39 -8.09
CA THR A 143 -0.02 -5.21 -9.44
C THR A 143 0.43 -6.28 -10.42
N GLU A 144 1.42 -7.11 -10.05
CA GLU A 144 1.88 -8.22 -10.88
C GLU A 144 0.81 -9.32 -10.92
N ASP A 145 0.53 -9.83 -12.12
CA ASP A 145 -0.42 -10.91 -12.28
C ASP A 145 0.01 -12.15 -11.48
N ASN A 146 -0.97 -12.87 -10.93
CA ASN A 146 -0.77 -14.03 -10.03
C ASN A 146 -0.07 -13.71 -8.69
N VAL A 147 0.15 -12.44 -8.32
CA VAL A 147 0.58 -12.04 -6.97
C VAL A 147 -0.63 -11.61 -6.16
N GLN A 148 -0.96 -12.37 -5.11
CA GLN A 148 -2.07 -12.05 -4.20
C GLN A 148 -1.58 -11.36 -2.92
N THR A 149 -0.32 -11.57 -2.55
CA THR A 149 0.30 -10.96 -1.38
C THR A 149 1.73 -10.58 -1.73
N ALA A 150 2.12 -9.35 -1.40
CA ALA A 150 3.46 -8.83 -1.60
C ALA A 150 4.05 -8.35 -0.27
N ILE A 151 5.29 -8.73 0.01
CA ILE A 151 6.06 -8.29 1.17
C ILE A 151 7.38 -7.71 0.68
N VAL A 152 7.61 -6.43 0.97
CA VAL A 152 8.88 -5.76 0.71
C VAL A 152 9.47 -5.29 2.02
N TYR A 153 10.78 -5.44 2.20
CA TYR A 153 11.47 -4.94 3.38
C TYR A 153 12.90 -4.50 3.07
N GLY A 154 13.41 -3.61 3.90
CA GLY A 154 14.76 -3.07 3.78
C GLY A 154 15.38 -2.77 5.14
N LEU A 155 16.69 -2.57 5.14
CA LEU A 155 17.46 -2.16 6.30
C LEU A 155 17.60 -0.63 6.30
N PHE A 156 17.19 -0.03 7.41
CA PHE A 156 17.19 1.40 7.63
C PHE A 156 18.21 1.79 8.70
N GLN A 157 18.71 3.01 8.58
CA GLN A 157 19.46 3.67 9.64
C GLN A 157 18.67 4.90 10.09
N GLY A 158 18.23 4.91 11.35
CA GLY A 158 17.55 6.03 11.97
C GLY A 158 18.48 7.23 12.15
N SER A 159 17.89 8.41 12.38
CA SER A 159 18.64 9.65 12.63
C SER A 159 19.52 9.59 13.89
N ASP A 160 19.19 8.70 14.82
CA ASP A 160 19.94 8.41 16.05
C ASP A 160 21.04 7.35 15.85
N GLY A 161 21.26 6.90 14.61
CA GLY A 161 22.28 5.92 14.25
C GLY A 161 21.87 4.46 14.49
N ARG A 162 20.66 4.19 15.00
CA ARG A 162 20.13 2.83 15.16
C ARG A 162 19.83 2.21 13.81
N GLU A 163 20.12 0.92 13.68
CA GLU A 163 19.80 0.14 12.48
C GLU A 163 18.62 -0.79 12.77
N PHE A 164 17.66 -0.82 11.86
CA PHE A 164 16.49 -1.67 12.00
C PHE A 164 15.95 -2.08 10.63
N ILE A 165 15.31 -3.23 10.57
CA ILE A 165 14.64 -3.70 9.36
C ILE A 165 13.19 -3.27 9.43
N SER A 166 12.70 -2.65 8.36
CA SER A 166 11.29 -2.32 8.23
C SER A 166 10.73 -2.91 6.95
N GLY A 167 9.54 -3.47 7.05
CA GLY A 167 8.84 -4.11 5.95
C GLY A 167 7.36 -3.75 5.89
N SER A 168 6.80 -3.89 4.69
CA SER A 168 5.39 -3.70 4.41
C SER A 168 4.82 -4.91 3.70
N LEU A 169 3.65 -5.34 4.16
CA LEU A 169 2.83 -6.38 3.56
C LEU A 169 1.59 -5.73 2.92
N ARG A 170 1.30 -6.12 1.68
CA ARG A 170 0.09 -5.76 0.93
C ARG A 170 -0.57 -7.02 0.39
N THR A 171 -1.89 -7.10 0.48
CA THR A 171 -2.61 -8.30 0.02
C THR A 171 -3.98 -7.98 -0.56
N ASN A 172 -4.32 -8.65 -1.66
CA ASN A 172 -5.69 -8.71 -2.19
C ASN A 172 -6.44 -9.95 -1.64
N ASN A 173 -5.74 -10.88 -0.99
CA ASN A 173 -6.35 -12.04 -0.37
C ASN A 173 -7.06 -11.64 0.95
N ALA A 174 -8.40 -11.58 0.89
CA ALA A 174 -9.24 -11.24 2.03
C ALA A 174 -9.24 -12.29 3.16
N THR A 175 -8.82 -13.54 2.88
CA THR A 175 -8.75 -14.59 3.89
C THR A 175 -7.45 -14.57 4.70
N LEU A 176 -6.45 -13.80 4.25
CA LEU A 176 -5.18 -13.67 4.96
C LEU A 176 -5.36 -12.76 6.18
N GLY A 177 -5.33 -13.32 7.38
CA GLY A 177 -5.29 -12.55 8.62
C GLY A 177 -3.93 -11.87 8.82
N VAL A 178 -3.70 -10.73 8.15
CA VAL A 178 -2.41 -10.01 8.07
C VAL A 178 -1.73 -9.83 9.43
N ASP A 179 -2.47 -9.37 10.44
CA ASP A 179 -1.94 -9.17 11.79
C ASP A 179 -1.40 -10.47 12.39
N SER A 180 -2.24 -11.51 12.37
CA SER A 180 -1.90 -12.81 12.92
C SER A 180 -0.75 -13.48 12.17
N TYR A 181 -0.71 -13.32 10.84
CA TYR A 181 0.34 -13.87 9.97
C TYR A 181 1.70 -13.25 10.32
N LEU A 182 1.80 -11.91 10.37
CA LEU A 182 3.06 -11.24 10.70
C LEU A 182 3.54 -11.57 12.11
N LYS A 183 2.61 -11.65 13.08
CA LYS A 183 2.95 -12.00 14.47
C LYS A 183 3.48 -13.44 14.59
N ARG A 184 2.90 -14.40 13.88
CA ARG A 184 3.39 -15.79 13.88
C ARG A 184 4.69 -15.95 13.12
N ALA A 185 4.82 -15.32 11.95
CA ALA A 185 6.04 -15.37 11.14
C ALA A 185 7.25 -14.77 11.87
N LEU A 186 7.10 -13.57 12.44
CA LEU A 186 8.24 -12.79 12.94
C LEU A 186 8.41 -12.89 14.47
N GLY A 187 7.33 -13.13 15.21
CA GLY A 187 7.35 -13.24 16.67
C GLY A 187 7.36 -11.89 17.40
N CYS A 188 7.91 -11.89 18.61
CA CYS A 188 7.98 -10.74 19.51
C CYS A 188 9.41 -10.42 19.95
N ASP A 189 9.62 -9.17 20.36
CA ASP A 189 10.85 -8.73 21.00
C ASP A 189 11.02 -9.29 22.44
N THR A 190 12.15 -8.96 23.06
CA THR A 190 12.47 -9.39 24.44
C THR A 190 11.51 -8.88 25.51
N ARG A 191 10.68 -7.88 25.19
CA ARG A 191 9.65 -7.31 26.06
C ARG A 191 8.26 -7.90 25.77
N GLY A 192 8.16 -8.86 24.85
CA GLY A 192 6.92 -9.48 24.43
C GLY A 192 6.10 -8.63 23.44
N LYS A 193 6.65 -7.52 22.92
CA LYS A 193 5.99 -6.70 21.91
C LYS A 193 6.17 -7.35 20.53
N PRO A 194 5.09 -7.57 19.75
CA PRO A 194 5.22 -8.14 18.41
C PRO A 194 6.03 -7.25 17.46
N TYR A 195 6.84 -7.87 16.59
CA TYR A 195 7.60 -7.15 15.57
C TYR A 195 6.72 -6.63 14.43
N GLY A 196 5.59 -7.27 14.18
CA GLY A 196 4.69 -6.92 13.09
C GLY A 196 3.23 -6.88 13.52
N GLY A 197 2.43 -6.23 12.68
CA GLY A 197 0.98 -6.15 12.82
C GLY A 197 0.33 -5.57 11.57
N GLY A 198 -0.99 -5.55 11.55
CA GLY A 198 -1.70 -5.02 10.40
C GLY A 198 -3.21 -5.03 10.55
N ARG A 199 -3.90 -4.58 9.51
CA ARG A 199 -5.36 -4.57 9.41
C ARG A 199 -5.77 -4.81 7.96
N SER A 200 -6.85 -5.55 7.78
CA SER A 200 -7.49 -5.76 6.48
C SER A 200 -6.49 -6.24 5.41
N ARG A 201 -6.08 -5.35 4.49
CA ARG A 201 -5.21 -5.63 3.32
C ARG A 201 -3.77 -5.16 3.48
N ALA A 202 -3.41 -4.60 4.63
CA ALA A 202 -2.13 -3.93 4.84
C ALA A 202 -1.52 -4.26 6.20
N GLY A 203 -0.22 -4.50 6.21
CA GLY A 203 0.56 -4.73 7.42
C GLY A 203 1.95 -4.14 7.31
N GLY A 204 2.62 -4.07 8.45
CA GLY A 204 4.00 -3.64 8.55
C GLY A 204 4.70 -4.33 9.71
N PHE A 205 6.03 -4.37 9.62
CA PHE A 205 6.86 -4.87 10.70
C PHE A 205 8.14 -4.07 10.82
N GLU A 206 8.68 -4.05 12.04
CA GLU A 206 9.94 -3.42 12.38
C GLU A 206 10.72 -4.33 13.32
N ILE A 207 11.99 -4.60 13.00
CA ILE A 207 12.90 -5.43 13.77
C ILE A 207 14.16 -4.62 14.09
N ASP A 208 14.30 -4.21 15.35
CA ASP A 208 15.49 -3.50 15.83
C ASP A 208 16.69 -4.48 15.89
N LEU A 209 17.82 -4.09 15.32
CA LEU A 209 19.03 -4.90 15.33
C LEU A 209 19.81 -4.80 16.65
N GLY A 210 19.47 -3.83 17.50
CA GLY A 210 20.01 -3.68 18.85
C GLY A 210 21.54 -3.59 18.86
N PHE A 211 22.19 -4.49 19.59
CA PHE A 211 23.66 -4.57 19.66
C PHE A 211 24.33 -4.76 18.29
N LEU A 212 23.63 -5.37 17.33
CA LEU A 212 24.15 -5.55 15.98
C LEU A 212 24.02 -4.28 15.12
N SER A 213 23.48 -3.19 15.66
CA SER A 213 23.58 -1.88 15.01
C SER A 213 25.04 -1.40 15.04
N THR A 214 25.61 -1.06 13.89
CA THR A 214 26.98 -0.52 13.86
C THR A 214 27.05 0.66 12.91
N ALA A 215 26.91 1.87 13.48
CA ALA A 215 26.88 3.12 12.72
C ALA A 215 28.11 3.37 11.83
N ARG A 216 29.24 2.70 12.10
CA ARG A 216 30.49 2.75 11.32
C ARG A 216 30.98 1.36 10.93
N SER A 217 30.11 0.52 10.38
CA SER A 217 30.53 -0.74 9.77
C SER A 217 31.19 -0.50 8.41
N ASP A 218 32.29 -1.20 8.12
CA ASP A 218 32.80 -1.35 6.75
C ASP A 218 31.69 -1.91 5.84
N ARG A 219 31.77 -1.59 4.54
CA ARG A 219 30.80 -2.02 3.52
C ARG A 219 30.67 -3.54 3.50
N SER A 220 31.77 -4.26 3.68
CA SER A 220 31.82 -5.73 3.74
C SER A 220 30.93 -6.31 4.86
N ILE A 221 31.07 -5.80 6.09
CA ILE A 221 30.27 -6.22 7.26
C ILE A 221 28.80 -5.89 7.03
N ARG A 222 28.53 -4.72 6.45
CA ARG A 222 27.18 -4.26 6.17
C ARG A 222 26.46 -5.18 5.17
N GLU A 223 27.15 -5.59 4.11
CA GLU A 223 26.64 -6.54 3.12
C GLU A 223 26.42 -7.93 3.73
N ALA A 224 27.36 -8.41 4.55
CA ALA A 224 27.23 -9.70 5.24
C ALA A 224 26.03 -9.73 6.22
N LYS A 225 25.83 -8.65 6.99
CA LYS A 225 24.67 -8.48 7.86
C LYS A 225 23.37 -8.58 7.07
N TRP A 226 23.28 -7.84 5.96
CA TRP A 226 22.09 -7.86 5.11
C TRP A 226 21.79 -9.25 4.57
N VAL A 227 22.79 -9.98 4.07
CA VAL A 227 22.61 -11.35 3.56
C VAL A 227 22.02 -12.26 4.64
N LEU A 228 22.53 -12.19 5.87
CA LEU A 228 22.04 -12.99 6.99
C LEU A 228 20.58 -12.65 7.33
N TYR A 229 20.26 -11.36 7.48
CA TYR A 229 18.91 -10.94 7.85
C TYR A 229 17.89 -11.21 6.74
N ASP A 230 18.28 -10.99 5.49
CA ASP A 230 17.44 -11.28 4.33
C ASP A 230 17.07 -12.77 4.30
N HIS A 231 18.07 -13.65 4.47
CA HIS A 231 17.85 -15.09 4.52
C HIS A 231 16.89 -15.49 5.66
N GLU A 232 17.12 -15.01 6.88
CA GLU A 232 16.30 -15.38 8.05
C GLU A 232 14.85 -14.88 7.92
N ILE A 233 14.65 -13.65 7.45
CA ILE A 233 13.30 -13.07 7.27
C ILE A 233 12.54 -13.82 6.18
N ARG A 234 13.17 -14.08 5.02
CA ARG A 234 12.52 -14.85 3.94
C ARG A 234 12.10 -16.22 4.42
N LYS A 235 12.99 -16.93 5.10
CA LYS A 235 12.71 -18.27 5.62
C LYS A 235 11.49 -18.25 6.54
N LYS A 236 11.45 -17.34 7.50
CA LYS A 236 10.31 -17.20 8.43
C LYS A 236 8.99 -16.90 7.72
N ILE A 237 9.02 -15.98 6.74
CA ILE A 237 7.84 -15.59 5.97
C ILE A 237 7.29 -16.77 5.16
N PHE A 238 8.15 -17.49 4.42
CA PHE A 238 7.71 -18.63 3.60
C PHE A 238 7.28 -19.83 4.46
N LEU A 239 7.98 -20.09 5.57
CA LEU A 239 7.62 -21.16 6.50
C LEU A 239 6.22 -20.95 7.09
N GLU A 240 5.90 -19.74 7.55
CA GLU A 240 4.56 -19.42 8.07
C GLU A 240 3.47 -19.51 6.98
N ALA A 241 3.82 -19.25 5.72
CA ALA A 241 2.90 -19.43 4.60
C ALA A 241 2.70 -20.90 4.20
N GLY A 242 3.45 -21.85 4.79
CA GLY A 242 3.45 -23.25 4.36
C GLY A 242 4.08 -23.46 2.98
N LEU A 243 4.95 -22.54 2.54
CA LEU A 243 5.60 -22.51 1.23
C LEU A 243 7.11 -22.74 1.34
N ASP A 244 7.54 -23.46 2.38
CA ASP A 244 8.93 -23.83 2.55
C ASP A 244 9.27 -24.96 1.56
N GLU A 245 10.40 -24.81 0.88
CA GLU A 245 10.98 -25.95 0.17
C GLU A 245 11.78 -26.72 1.22
N THR A 246 11.37 -27.96 1.50
CA THR A 246 12.40 -28.99 1.70
C THR A 246 13.34 -28.84 0.51
N LEU A 247 14.63 -28.66 0.76
CA LEU A 247 15.69 -28.73 -0.25
C LEU A 247 15.69 -30.15 -0.85
N ASP A 248 14.67 -30.51 -1.63
CA ASP A 248 14.61 -31.75 -2.38
C ASP A 248 15.45 -31.54 -3.63
N GLY A 249 16.62 -32.17 -3.62
CA GLY A 249 17.38 -32.43 -4.83
C GLY A 249 16.52 -33.21 -5.81
N GLY A 250 16.37 -32.68 -7.02
CA GLY A 250 15.60 -33.29 -8.09
C GLY A 250 16.01 -32.74 -9.44
N GLU A 251 17.05 -33.36 -9.98
CA GLU A 251 17.36 -33.55 -11.41
C GLU A 251 17.29 -32.33 -12.35
N ALA A 252 18.48 -31.87 -12.74
CA ALA A 252 18.68 -31.23 -14.03
C ALA A 252 18.20 -32.15 -15.15
N VAL A 253 17.00 -31.91 -15.67
CA VAL A 253 16.53 -32.49 -16.92
C VAL A 253 17.31 -31.85 -18.06
N ASN A 254 18.40 -32.51 -18.45
CA ASN A 254 18.96 -32.39 -19.79
C ASN A 254 17.96 -32.96 -20.78
N GLY A 255 17.65 -32.20 -21.84
CA GLY A 255 17.13 -32.78 -23.06
C GLY A 255 16.27 -31.81 -23.87
N HIS A 256 16.88 -31.18 -24.89
CA HIS A 256 16.26 -31.11 -26.21
C HIS A 256 17.34 -31.25 -27.29
N PRO A 257 17.11 -32.09 -28.32
CA PRO A 257 18.04 -32.27 -29.42
C PRO A 257 17.91 -31.10 -30.41
N ALA A 258 19.04 -30.67 -30.97
CA ALA A 258 19.05 -29.80 -32.13
C ALA A 258 18.78 -30.65 -33.38
N GLU A 259 17.62 -30.46 -33.99
CA GLU A 259 17.37 -30.89 -35.36
C GLU A 259 18.08 -29.96 -36.34
N SER A 260 18.79 -30.58 -37.28
CA SER A 260 19.28 -30.03 -38.55
C SER A 260 18.69 -30.86 -39.68
#